data_AF-A0A091AUG1-F1
#
_entry.id   AF-A0A091AUG1-F1
#
_cell.length_a   1.000
_cell.length_b   1.000
_cell.length_c   1.000
_cell.angle_alpha   90.00
_cell.angle_beta   90.00
_cell.angle_gamma   90.00
#
_symmetry.space_group_name_H-M   'P 1'
#
loop_
_entity.id
_entity.type
_entity.pdbx_description
1 polymer ?
#
loop_
_entity_poly.entity_id
_entity_poly.type
_entity_poly.pdbx_seq_one_letter_code
_entity_poly.pdbx_strand_id
1 'polypeptide(L)'
;MNKFAPALLALSCALALSACNKQEDPAETRADVAEAAADAQADVNAAASDAAQTAAEGNQDIAAASSEGNAEVTDATADAISDNAAAAYDVAVTKADGERKIAKEKCDALPGDQQSACNKMAEAAYDGAKAAAQAERDATEHNADAMKK
;
A
#
# COMPACT_ATOMS: atom_id res chain seq x y z
N MET A 1 -53.30 -22.29 26.68
CA MET A 1 -54.02 -22.22 25.39
C MET A 1 -52.96 -22.36 24.31
N ASN A 2 -52.63 -23.62 24.03
CA ASN A 2 -52.83 -24.30 22.74
C ASN A 2 -51.71 -23.94 21.76
N LYS A 3 -50.61 -24.72 21.75
CA LYS A 3 -50.44 -26.06 21.12
C LYS A 3 -50.38 -25.92 19.60
N PHE A 4 -49.24 -26.27 18.99
CA PHE A 4 -49.11 -27.32 17.96
C PHE A 4 -47.63 -27.52 17.60
N ALA A 5 -47.09 -28.65 18.01
CA ALA A 5 -46.11 -29.45 17.26
C ALA A 5 -46.83 -30.76 16.89
N PRO A 6 -46.30 -31.70 16.07
CA PRO A 6 -45.04 -31.72 15.32
C PRO A 6 -45.21 -32.20 13.85
N ALA A 7 -44.19 -32.06 13.01
CA ALA A 7 -43.98 -32.96 11.88
C ALA A 7 -42.48 -33.19 11.67
N LEU A 8 -42.09 -34.41 12.00
CA LEU A 8 -40.84 -35.07 11.65
C LEU A 8 -40.46 -34.85 10.19
N LEU A 9 -39.25 -34.34 9.97
CA LEU A 9 -38.43 -34.76 8.83
C LEU A 9 -36.99 -34.88 9.32
N ALA A 10 -36.68 -36.09 9.80
CA ALA A 10 -35.32 -36.55 9.94
C ALA A 10 -34.70 -36.58 8.53
N LEU A 11 -33.82 -35.61 8.24
CA LEU A 11 -32.79 -35.77 7.22
C LEU A 11 -31.45 -35.58 7.91
N SER A 12 -31.06 -36.64 8.60
CA SER A 12 -29.68 -36.95 8.92
C SER A 12 -28.87 -37.02 7.61
N CYS A 13 -28.21 -35.92 7.25
CA CYS A 13 -26.93 -35.97 6.58
C CYS A 13 -25.93 -35.30 7.50
N ALA A 14 -25.31 -36.13 8.34
CA ALA A 14 -24.02 -35.82 8.91
C ALA A 14 -23.03 -35.60 7.76
N LEU A 15 -22.91 -34.36 7.29
CA LEU A 15 -21.72 -33.91 6.57
C LEU A 15 -20.69 -33.50 7.63
N ALA A 16 -20.19 -34.51 8.34
CA ALA A 16 -18.85 -34.47 8.87
C ALA A 16 -17.90 -34.61 7.67
N LEU A 17 -17.67 -33.51 6.93
CA LEU A 17 -16.51 -33.39 6.06
C LEU A 17 -15.55 -32.38 6.68
N SER A 18 -14.47 -32.94 7.20
CA SER A 18 -13.12 -32.40 7.16
C SER A 18 -12.90 -30.97 7.64
N ALA A 19 -12.39 -30.87 8.86
CA ALA A 19 -11.33 -29.91 9.14
C ALA A 19 -10.19 -30.12 8.11
N CYS A 20 -10.02 -29.17 7.20
CA CYS A 20 -8.78 -28.77 6.51
C CYS A 20 -9.12 -27.61 5.55
N ASN A 21 -8.56 -26.42 5.79
CA ASN A 21 -8.71 -25.19 4.99
C ASN A 21 -10.12 -24.60 4.87
N LYS A 22 -10.49 -23.73 5.82
CA LYS A 22 -11.70 -22.91 5.70
C LYS A 22 -11.37 -21.70 4.82
N GLN A 23 -11.69 -21.80 3.53
CA GLN A 23 -11.78 -20.68 2.61
C GLN A 23 -12.80 -19.66 3.14
N GLU A 24 -12.51 -18.36 3.03
CA GLU A 24 -13.49 -17.32 3.36
C GLU A 24 -14.74 -17.39 2.48
N ASP A 25 -15.87 -16.96 3.03
CA ASP A 25 -17.09 -16.82 2.24
C ASP A 25 -16.95 -15.66 1.24
N PRO A 26 -17.44 -15.79 -0.01
CA PRO A 26 -17.30 -14.74 -1.02
C PRO A 26 -17.87 -13.36 -0.65
N ALA A 27 -18.81 -13.27 0.29
CA ALA A 27 -19.33 -11.98 0.76
C ALA A 27 -18.37 -11.29 1.74
N GLU A 28 -17.70 -12.06 2.60
CA GLU A 28 -16.69 -11.60 3.56
C GLU A 28 -15.48 -11.03 2.81
N THR A 29 -14.86 -11.84 1.94
CA THR A 29 -13.73 -11.40 1.10
C THR A 29 -14.04 -10.13 0.28
N ARG A 30 -15.28 -9.95 -0.19
CA ARG A 30 -15.66 -8.73 -0.92
C ARG A 30 -15.68 -7.49 -0.01
N ALA A 31 -16.10 -7.65 1.23
CA ALA A 31 -16.07 -6.58 2.23
C ALA A 31 -14.62 -6.25 2.57
N ASP A 32 -13.77 -7.24 2.83
CA ASP A 32 -12.37 -7.03 3.21
C ASP A 32 -11.56 -6.39 2.07
N VAL A 33 -11.78 -6.84 0.82
CA VAL A 33 -11.20 -6.20 -0.36
C VAL A 33 -11.66 -4.74 -0.50
N ALA A 34 -12.91 -4.43 -0.19
CA ALA A 34 -13.42 -3.06 -0.27
C ALA A 34 -12.84 -2.17 0.84
N GLU A 35 -12.71 -2.70 2.05
CA GLU A 35 -12.06 -2.03 3.19
C GLU A 35 -10.58 -1.77 2.89
N ALA A 36 -9.83 -2.81 2.50
CA ALA A 36 -8.43 -2.68 2.11
C ALA A 36 -8.22 -1.68 0.96
N ALA A 37 -9.17 -1.60 0.00
CA ALA A 37 -9.12 -0.62 -1.06
C ALA A 37 -9.40 0.82 -0.58
N ALA A 38 -10.34 0.99 0.36
CA ALA A 38 -10.61 2.28 0.97
C ALA A 38 -9.42 2.78 1.79
N ASP A 39 -8.83 1.91 2.61
CA ASP A 39 -7.66 2.19 3.42
C ASP A 39 -6.44 2.51 2.54
N ALA A 40 -6.17 1.69 1.52
CA ALA A 40 -5.11 1.97 0.56
C ALA A 40 -5.27 3.34 -0.11
N GLN A 41 -6.50 3.72 -0.45
CA GLN A 41 -6.76 5.02 -1.05
C GLN A 41 -6.57 6.17 -0.04
N ALA A 42 -6.96 5.97 1.21
CA ALA A 42 -6.73 6.94 2.28
C ALA A 42 -5.24 7.15 2.54
N ASP A 43 -4.47 6.06 2.65
CA ASP A 43 -3.02 6.06 2.85
C ASP A 43 -2.32 6.79 1.68
N VAL A 44 -2.68 6.47 0.42
CA VAL A 44 -2.11 7.15 -0.76
C VAL A 44 -2.46 8.63 -0.78
N ASN A 45 -3.67 9.02 -0.38
CA ASN A 45 -4.05 10.42 -0.31
C ASN A 45 -3.27 11.18 0.76
N ALA A 46 -3.01 10.55 1.91
CA ALA A 46 -2.19 11.11 2.98
C ALA A 46 -0.74 11.30 2.49
N ALA A 47 -0.12 10.24 1.95
CA ALA A 47 1.23 10.32 1.41
C ALA A 47 1.36 11.37 0.28
N ALA A 48 0.35 11.49 -0.59
CA ALA A 48 0.33 12.50 -1.65
C ALA A 48 0.19 13.93 -1.10
N SER A 49 -0.58 14.11 -0.02
CA SER A 49 -0.69 15.39 0.68
C SER A 49 0.64 15.78 1.32
N ASP A 50 1.29 14.83 2.00
CA ASP A 50 2.60 15.05 2.63
C ASP A 50 3.65 15.40 1.57
N ALA A 51 3.67 14.68 0.44
CA ALA A 51 4.56 15.00 -0.68
C ALA A 51 4.31 16.40 -1.27
N ALA A 52 3.04 16.83 -1.35
CA ALA A 52 2.71 18.17 -1.78
C ALA A 52 3.18 19.24 -0.78
N GLN A 53 3.12 18.95 0.52
CA GLN A 53 3.66 19.82 1.56
C GLN A 53 5.19 19.89 1.47
N THR A 54 5.89 18.77 1.32
CA THR A 54 7.35 18.73 1.12
C THR A 54 7.77 19.57 -0.08
N ALA A 55 7.05 19.46 -1.20
CA ALA A 55 7.30 20.30 -2.38
C ALA A 55 7.09 21.80 -2.10
N ALA A 56 6.08 22.15 -1.30
CA ALA A 56 5.83 23.53 -0.92
C ALA A 56 6.91 24.09 0.01
N GLU A 57 7.36 23.30 0.99
CA GLU A 57 8.44 23.66 1.92
C GLU A 57 9.76 23.86 1.17
N GLY A 58 10.16 22.93 0.30
CA GLY A 58 11.37 23.12 -0.52
C GLY A 58 11.33 24.37 -1.41
N ASN A 59 10.17 24.74 -1.95
CA ASN A 59 10.01 25.99 -2.68
C ASN A 59 10.15 27.24 -1.78
N GLN A 60 9.73 27.16 -0.52
CA GLN A 60 9.93 28.24 0.45
C GLN A 60 11.41 28.39 0.81
N ASP A 61 12.12 27.27 0.98
CA ASP A 61 13.55 27.28 1.31
C ASP A 61 14.39 27.88 0.18
N ILE A 62 14.10 27.51 -1.07
CA ILE A 62 14.74 28.12 -2.26
C ILE A 62 14.46 29.63 -2.32
N ALA A 63 13.23 30.04 -2.01
CA ALA A 63 12.86 31.46 -2.00
C ALA A 63 13.58 32.23 -0.89
N ALA A 64 13.77 31.63 0.28
CA ALA A 64 14.55 32.22 1.38
C ALA A 64 16.03 32.36 0.99
N ALA A 65 16.63 31.30 0.44
CA ALA A 65 18.02 31.26 -0.01
C ALA A 65 18.33 32.27 -1.14
N SER A 66 17.32 32.72 -1.89
CA SER A 66 17.48 33.66 -3.01
C SER A 66 18.12 35.00 -2.62
N SER A 67 18.06 35.38 -1.34
CA SER A 67 18.70 36.60 -0.82
C SER A 67 20.11 36.36 -0.26
N GLU A 68 20.53 35.10 -0.15
CA GLU A 68 21.72 34.65 0.57
C GLU A 68 22.89 34.31 -0.38
N GLY A 69 22.59 34.16 -1.67
CA GLY A 69 23.56 34.05 -2.76
C GLY A 69 23.38 32.77 -3.58
N ASN A 70 24.07 32.71 -4.73
CA ASN A 70 23.92 31.59 -5.67
C ASN A 70 24.30 30.23 -5.09
N ALA A 71 25.27 30.18 -4.17
CA ALA A 71 25.67 28.93 -3.52
C ALA A 71 24.53 28.38 -2.65
N GLU A 72 23.89 29.25 -1.84
CA GLU A 72 22.77 28.87 -0.97
C GLU A 72 21.55 28.42 -1.79
N VAL A 73 21.25 29.13 -2.88
CA VAL A 73 20.17 28.72 -3.80
C VAL A 73 20.43 27.34 -4.38
N THR A 74 21.70 27.01 -4.70
CA THR A 74 22.07 25.71 -5.25
C THR A 74 21.90 24.61 -4.19
N ASP A 75 22.30 24.88 -2.95
CA ASP A 75 22.15 23.94 -1.83
C ASP A 75 20.67 23.66 -1.51
N ALA A 76 19.88 24.72 -1.32
CA ALA A 76 18.43 24.62 -1.09
C ALA A 76 17.70 23.93 -2.25
N THR A 77 18.16 24.12 -3.50
CA THR A 77 17.60 23.41 -4.65
C THR A 77 17.92 21.92 -4.59
N ALA A 78 19.15 21.56 -4.22
CA ALA A 78 19.55 20.16 -4.09
C ALA A 78 18.80 19.46 -2.94
N ASP A 79 18.61 20.13 -1.80
CA ASP A 79 17.80 19.60 -0.69
C ASP A 79 16.35 19.41 -1.09
N ALA A 80 15.73 20.40 -1.73
CA ALA A 80 14.38 20.27 -2.26
C ALA A 80 14.25 19.09 -3.23
N ILE A 81 15.25 18.85 -4.09
CA ILE A 81 15.26 17.68 -5.00
C ILE A 81 15.31 16.37 -4.20
N SER A 82 16.19 16.28 -3.20
CA SER A 82 16.32 15.10 -2.34
C SER A 82 15.03 14.80 -1.57
N ASP A 83 14.44 15.82 -0.96
CA ASP A 83 13.21 15.68 -0.17
C ASP A 83 12.02 15.28 -1.05
N ASN A 84 11.89 15.88 -2.23
CA ASN A 84 10.88 15.46 -3.20
C ASN A 84 11.08 14.02 -3.68
N ALA A 85 12.32 13.56 -3.84
CA ALA A 85 12.61 12.17 -4.19
C ALA A 85 12.20 11.21 -3.06
N ALA A 86 12.49 11.56 -1.81
CA ALA A 86 12.07 10.78 -0.64
C ALA A 86 10.54 10.72 -0.52
N ALA A 87 9.86 11.84 -0.72
CA ALA A 87 8.40 11.91 -0.71
C ALA A 87 7.76 11.11 -1.86
N ALA A 88 8.32 11.18 -3.07
CA ALA A 88 7.87 10.38 -4.21
C ALA A 88 8.06 8.87 -3.96
N TYR A 89 9.15 8.48 -3.32
CA TYR A 89 9.38 7.11 -2.87
C TYR A 89 8.31 6.65 -1.87
N ASP A 90 8.00 7.48 -0.88
CA ASP A 90 6.98 7.14 0.12
C ASP A 90 5.60 6.92 -0.52
N VAL A 91 5.17 7.82 -1.41
CA VAL A 91 3.92 7.66 -2.17
C VAL A 91 3.92 6.35 -2.97
N ALA A 92 5.03 6.03 -3.66
CA ALA A 92 5.14 4.82 -4.46
C ALA A 92 5.08 3.55 -3.61
N VAL A 93 5.77 3.52 -2.47
CA VAL A 93 5.75 2.38 -1.55
C VAL A 93 4.40 2.23 -0.87
N THR A 94 3.76 3.32 -0.46
CA THR A 94 2.42 3.33 0.12
C THR A 94 1.39 2.78 -0.86
N LYS A 95 1.46 3.20 -2.13
CA LYS A 95 0.63 2.63 -3.19
C LYS A 95 0.87 1.12 -3.37
N ALA A 96 2.13 0.70 -3.44
CA ALA A 96 2.48 -0.72 -3.57
C ALA A 96 2.01 -1.54 -2.37
N ASP A 97 2.08 -0.99 -1.15
CA ASP A 97 1.60 -1.61 0.08
C ASP A 97 0.08 -1.79 0.06
N GLY A 98 -0.66 -0.77 -0.39
CA GLY A 98 -2.10 -0.84 -0.61
C GLY A 98 -2.48 -1.91 -1.64
N GLU A 99 -1.80 -1.96 -2.78
CA GLU A 99 -2.01 -3.00 -3.79
C GLU A 99 -1.72 -4.40 -3.24
N ARG A 100 -0.67 -4.54 -2.41
CA ARG A 100 -0.34 -5.79 -1.71
C ARG A 100 -1.45 -6.21 -0.75
N LYS A 101 -1.96 -5.29 0.08
CA LYS A 101 -3.05 -5.54 1.04
C LYS A 101 -4.30 -6.04 0.29
N ILE A 102 -4.74 -5.30 -0.73
CA ILE A 102 -5.88 -5.69 -1.58
C ILE A 102 -5.67 -7.07 -2.22
N ALA A 103 -4.45 -7.35 -2.69
CA ALA A 103 -4.13 -8.65 -3.26
C ALA A 103 -4.20 -9.78 -2.22
N LYS A 104 -3.72 -9.55 -1.00
CA LYS A 104 -3.79 -10.52 0.11
C LYS A 104 -5.23 -10.84 0.49
N GLU A 105 -6.09 -9.84 0.63
CA GLU A 105 -7.52 -10.08 0.89
C GLU A 105 -8.16 -10.94 -0.22
N LYS A 106 -7.81 -10.70 -1.49
CA LYS A 106 -8.28 -11.56 -2.60
C LYS A 106 -7.74 -13.00 -2.52
N CYS A 107 -6.55 -13.19 -1.97
CA CYS A 107 -5.95 -14.50 -1.82
C CYS A 107 -6.68 -15.35 -0.77
N ASP A 108 -7.37 -14.73 0.19
CA ASP A 108 -8.03 -15.44 1.30
C ASP A 108 -9.29 -16.22 0.87
N ALA A 109 -9.84 -15.86 -0.29
CA ALA A 109 -10.83 -16.68 -0.99
C ALA A 109 -10.24 -17.92 -1.70
N LEU A 110 -8.93 -18.18 -1.63
CA LEU A 110 -8.30 -19.35 -2.25
C LEU A 110 -8.02 -20.45 -1.23
N PRO A 111 -8.05 -21.73 -1.64
CA PRO A 111 -7.72 -22.82 -0.73
C PRO A 111 -6.20 -23.02 -0.59
N GLY A 112 -5.69 -23.04 0.64
CA GLY A 112 -4.42 -23.65 1.03
C GLY A 112 -3.21 -23.28 0.17
N ASP A 113 -2.70 -24.23 -0.61
CA ASP A 113 -1.52 -24.03 -1.47
C ASP A 113 -1.72 -22.91 -2.49
N GLN A 114 -2.95 -22.71 -2.98
CA GLN A 114 -3.28 -21.62 -3.90
C GLN A 114 -3.20 -20.26 -3.21
N GLN A 115 -3.70 -20.16 -1.97
CA GLN A 115 -3.56 -18.96 -1.14
C GLN A 115 -2.08 -18.67 -0.83
N SER A 116 -1.30 -19.69 -0.46
CA SER A 116 0.14 -19.51 -0.20
C SER A 116 0.90 -19.00 -1.43
N ALA A 117 0.64 -19.58 -2.61
CA ALA A 117 1.25 -19.11 -3.85
C ALA A 117 0.79 -17.67 -4.20
N CYS A 118 -0.49 -17.36 -4.01
CA CYS A 118 -1.06 -16.03 -4.21
C CYS A 118 -0.39 -14.98 -3.30
N ASN A 119 -0.28 -15.26 -2.01
CA ASN A 119 0.37 -14.38 -1.04
C ASN A 119 1.83 -14.10 -1.39
N LYS A 120 2.58 -15.13 -1.82
CA LYS A 120 3.97 -14.97 -2.29
C LYS A 120 4.06 -14.09 -3.54
N MET A 121 3.11 -14.20 -4.47
CA MET A 121 3.06 -13.34 -5.65
C MET A 121 2.76 -11.88 -5.27
N ALA A 122 1.84 -11.64 -4.33
CA ALA A 122 1.54 -10.31 -3.82
C ALA A 122 2.77 -9.67 -3.13
N GLU A 123 3.50 -10.44 -2.32
CA GLU A 123 4.74 -9.98 -1.69
C GLU A 123 5.84 -9.70 -2.70
N ALA A 124 6.06 -10.59 -3.68
CA ALA A 124 7.04 -10.36 -4.73
C ALA A 124 6.73 -9.13 -5.58
N ALA A 125 5.45 -8.85 -5.85
CA ALA A 125 5.03 -7.64 -6.54
C ALA A 125 5.33 -6.38 -5.71
N TYR A 126 5.04 -6.40 -4.41
CA TYR A 126 5.39 -5.31 -3.49
C TYR A 126 6.89 -5.06 -3.43
N ASP A 127 7.68 -6.12 -3.24
CA ASP A 127 9.14 -6.01 -3.15
C ASP A 127 9.74 -5.47 -4.46
N GLY A 128 9.22 -5.91 -5.61
CA GLY A 128 9.61 -5.40 -6.92
C GLY A 128 9.29 -3.91 -7.10
N ALA A 129 8.09 -3.49 -6.72
CA ALA A 129 7.69 -2.08 -6.78
C ALA A 129 8.52 -1.21 -5.84
N LYS A 130 8.75 -1.67 -4.60
CA LYS A 130 9.60 -0.99 -3.62
C LYS A 130 11.04 -0.85 -4.10
N ALA A 131 11.62 -1.91 -4.66
CA ALA A 131 12.98 -1.87 -5.19
C ALA A 131 13.10 -0.89 -6.37
N ALA A 132 12.10 -0.85 -7.27
CA ALA A 132 12.07 0.11 -8.37
C ALA A 132 11.96 1.56 -7.85
N ALA A 133 11.07 1.82 -6.89
CA ALA A 133 10.94 3.14 -6.27
C ALA A 133 12.23 3.56 -5.56
N GLN A 134 12.89 2.64 -4.85
CA GLN A 134 14.16 2.90 -4.20
C GLN A 134 15.26 3.26 -5.19
N ALA A 135 15.36 2.53 -6.31
CA ALA A 135 16.36 2.81 -7.33
C ALA A 135 16.19 4.21 -7.94
N GLU A 136 14.94 4.66 -8.14
CA GLU A 136 14.64 6.02 -8.63
C GLU A 136 15.02 7.10 -7.61
N ARG A 137 14.69 6.88 -6.33
CA ARG A 137 15.10 7.78 -5.25
C ARG A 137 16.61 7.90 -5.17
N ASP A 138 17.32 6.78 -5.08
CA ASP A 138 18.77 6.74 -4.94
C ASP A 138 19.48 7.41 -6.16
N ALA A 139 18.93 7.24 -7.36
CA ALA A 139 19.41 7.93 -8.56
C ALA A 139 19.21 9.46 -8.48
N THR A 140 18.08 9.90 -7.93
CA THR A 140 17.76 11.33 -7.77
C THR A 140 18.61 11.96 -6.67
N GLU A 141 18.78 11.27 -5.53
CA GLU A 141 19.68 11.69 -4.44
C GLU A 141 21.12 11.87 -4.93
N HIS A 142 21.64 10.90 -5.71
CA HIS A 142 22.97 11.03 -6.32
C HIS A 142 23.10 12.27 -7.21
N ASN A 143 22.03 12.62 -7.95
CA ASN A 143 22.03 13.82 -8.79
C ASN A 143 21.98 15.11 -7.94
N ALA A 144 21.22 15.12 -6.85
CA ALA A 144 21.18 16.23 -5.90
C ALA A 144 22.55 16.46 -5.25
N ASP A 145 23.20 15.39 -4.77
CA ASP A 145 24.55 15.45 -4.20
C ASP A 145 25.60 15.97 -5.18
N ALA A 146 25.42 15.70 -6.47
CA ALA A 146 26.30 16.20 -7.52
C ALA A 146 26.16 17.71 -7.74
N MET A 147 25.01 18.32 -7.42
CA MET A 147 24.79 19.77 -7.50
C MET A 147 25.50 20.54 -6.39
N LYS A 148 25.78 19.89 -5.26
CA LYS A 148 26.43 20.50 -4.08
C LYS A 148 27.97 20.55 -4.17
N LYS A 149 28.57 20.01 -5.23
CA LYS A 149 30.04 19.93 -5.44
C LYS A 149 30.58 21.08 -6.26
#